data_AF-A0A2T0QN13-F1
#
_entry.id   AF-A0A2T0QN13-F1
#
_cell.length_a   1.000
_cell.length_b   1.000
_cell.length_c   1.000
_cell.angle_alpha   90.00
_cell.angle_beta   90.00
_cell.angle_gamma   90.00
#
_symmetry.space_group_name_H-M   'P 1'
#
loop_
_entity.id
_entity.type
_entity.pdbx_description
1 polymer ?
#
loop_
_entity_poly.entity_id
_entity_poly.type
_entity_poly.pdbx_seq_one_letter_code
_entity_poly.pdbx_strand_id
1 'polypeptide(L)' 'MDLTLTVAEAAVLMNVSPAYVVKLIRDGKLPASANANGTHTVARRDAEAYRLKAKRHGRKALEELARQSQEVGLYDKQR' A
#
# COMPACT_ATOMS: atom_id res chain seq x y z
N MET A 1 22.25 -5.07 -8.49
CA MET A 1 20.80 -4.92 -8.26
C MET A 1 20.60 -3.61 -7.54
N ASP A 2 19.88 -2.68 -8.14
CA ASP A 2 19.64 -1.37 -7.53
C ASP A 2 18.80 -1.56 -6.26
N LEU A 3 19.45 -1.29 -5.13
CA LEU A 3 18.87 -1.36 -3.79
C LEU A 3 17.87 -0.20 -3.56
N THR A 4 17.99 0.86 -4.35
CA THR A 4 17.23 2.10 -4.27
C THR A 4 16.41 2.29 -5.54
N LEU A 5 15.16 2.69 -5.36
CA LEU A 5 14.18 2.96 -6.39
C LEU A 5 13.84 4.45 -6.36
N THR A 6 13.60 5.01 -7.53
CA THR A 6 12.90 6.29 -7.65
C THR A 6 11.46 6.17 -7.14
N VAL A 7 10.82 7.31 -6.87
CA VAL A 7 9.38 7.35 -6.53
C VAL A 7 8.53 6.64 -7.60
N ALA A 8 8.87 6.80 -8.87
CA ALA A 8 8.14 6.19 -9.98
C ALA A 8 8.29 4.65 -9.97
N GLU A 9 9.51 4.14 -9.80
CA GLU A 9 9.76 2.70 -9.73
C GLU A 9 9.13 2.06 -8.49
N ALA A 10 9.20 2.74 -7.33
CA ALA A 10 8.53 2.30 -6.12
C ALA A 10 7.00 2.24 -6.31
N ALA A 11 6.41 3.21 -7.01
CA ALA A 11 4.98 3.24 -7.31
C ALA A 11 4.55 2.04 -8.15
N VAL A 12 5.31 1.72 -9.20
CA VAL A 12 5.08 0.53 -10.03
C VAL A 12 5.18 -0.74 -9.20
N LEU A 13 6.22 -0.86 -8.36
CA LEU A 13 6.41 -2.04 -7.51
C LEU A 13 5.28 -2.22 -6.50
N MET A 14 4.80 -1.12 -5.93
CA MET A 14 3.73 -1.08 -4.93
C MET A 14 2.31 -1.13 -5.54
N ASN A 15 2.19 -1.05 -6.87
CA ASN A 15 0.93 -0.99 -7.62
C ASN A 15 0.03 0.18 -7.17
N VAL A 16 0.61 1.38 -7.06
CA VAL A 16 -0.05 2.64 -6.66
C VAL A 16 0.41 3.78 -7.56
N SER A 17 -0.19 4.97 -7.41
CA SER A 17 0.26 6.16 -8.13
C SER A 17 1.53 6.77 -7.51
N PRO A 18 2.41 7.42 -8.30
CA PRO A 18 3.58 8.14 -7.78
C PRO A 18 3.21 9.22 -6.75
N ALA A 19 2.09 9.94 -6.98
CA ALA A 19 1.59 10.93 -6.04
C ALA A 19 1.25 10.34 -4.66
N TYR A 20 0.73 9.11 -4.64
CA TYR A 20 0.46 8.40 -3.39
C TYR A 20 1.77 8.02 -2.67
N VAL A 21 2.80 7.59 -3.39
CA VAL A 21 4.12 7.33 -2.81
C VAL A 21 4.70 8.60 -2.17
N VAL A 22 4.63 9.75 -2.85
CA VAL A 22 5.07 11.05 -2.28
C VAL A 22 4.30 11.39 -1.01
N LYS A 23 2.98 11.16 -1.00
CA LYS A 23 2.15 11.35 0.21
C LYS A 23 2.62 10.45 1.36
N LEU A 24 2.92 9.18 1.10
CA LEU A 24 3.43 8.28 2.14
C LEU A 24 4.78 8.71 2.72
N ILE A 25 5.66 9.25 1.88
CA ILE A 25 6.95 9.79 2.31
C ILE A 25 6.73 11.02 3.20
N ARG A 26 5.88 11.97 2.77
CA ARG A 26 5.53 13.17 3.54
C ARG A 26 4.87 12.85 4.87
N ASP A 27 4.02 11.83 4.89
CA ASP A 27 3.35 11.34 6.10
C ASP A 27 4.28 10.52 7.03
N GLY A 28 5.54 10.28 6.64
CA GLY A 28 6.48 9.44 7.40
C GLY A 28 6.12 7.94 7.40
N LYS A 29 5.21 7.52 6.53
CA LYS A 29 4.71 6.13 6.43
C LYS A 29 5.58 5.25 5.53
N LEU A 30 6.39 5.85 4.67
CA LEU A 30 7.35 5.18 3.81
C LEU A 30 8.72 5.83 3.98
N PRO A 31 9.74 5.10 4.48
CA PRO A 31 11.10 5.60 4.55
C PRO A 31 11.63 5.98 3.15
N ALA A 32 12.26 7.14 3.05
CA ALA A 32 12.92 7.59 1.82
C ALA A 32 14.19 8.36 2.16
N SER A 33 15.18 8.27 1.27
CA SER A 33 16.38 9.08 1.31
C SER A 33 16.23 10.27 0.37
N ALA A 34 16.61 11.46 0.84
CA ALA A 34 16.70 12.65 -0.01
C ALA A 34 18.08 12.67 -0.69
N ASN A 35 18.08 12.83 -2.01
CA ASN A 35 19.30 13.02 -2.80
C ASN A 35 19.72 14.49 -2.79
N ALA A 36 20.97 14.78 -3.18
CA ALA A 36 21.51 16.14 -3.23
C ALA A 36 20.74 17.11 -4.15
N ASN A 37 19.96 16.58 -5.10
CA ASN A 37 19.10 17.35 -6.01
C ASN A 37 17.66 17.55 -5.48
N GLY A 38 17.37 17.16 -4.24
CA GLY A 38 16.04 17.26 -3.63
C GLY A 38 15.05 16.17 -4.07
N THR A 39 15.49 15.16 -4.83
CA THR A 39 14.64 14.01 -5.19
C THR A 39 14.63 12.96 -4.08
N HIS A 40 13.53 12.20 -3.99
CA HIS A 40 13.42 11.09 -3.04
C HIS A 40 13.71 9.75 -3.72
N THR A 41 14.49 8.91 -3.04
CA THR A 41 14.65 7.49 -3.36
C THR A 41 14.14 6.63 -2.21
N VAL A 42 13.60 5.47 -2.54
CA VAL A 42 13.02 4.50 -1.61
C VAL A 42 13.81 3.21 -1.72
N ALA A 43 14.20 2.61 -0.60
CA ALA A 43 14.83 1.30 -0.67
C ALA A 43 13.81 0.26 -1.17
N ARG A 44 14.22 -0.62 -2.08
CA ARG A 44 13.35 -1.68 -2.64
C ARG A 44 12.70 -2.51 -1.52
N ARG A 45 13.48 -2.86 -0.48
CA ARG A 45 13.00 -3.62 0.68
C ARG A 45 11.84 -2.92 1.41
N ASP A 46 11.91 -1.60 1.56
CA ASP A 46 10.89 -0.83 2.26
C ASP A 46 9.60 -0.73 1.44
N ALA A 47 9.72 -0.54 0.12
CA ALA A 47 8.59 -0.57 -0.80
C ALA A 47 7.87 -1.93 -0.79
N GLU A 48 8.63 -3.04 -0.82
CA GLU A 48 8.08 -4.39 -0.73
C GLU A 48 7.39 -4.66 0.62
N ALA A 49 8.02 -4.25 1.73
CA ALA A 49 7.46 -4.38 3.06
C ALA A 49 6.15 -3.61 3.20
N TYR A 50 6.08 -2.38 2.67
CA TYR A 50 4.87 -1.58 2.66
C TYR A 50 3.77 -2.27 1.84
N ARG A 51 4.06 -2.70 0.61
CA ARG A 51 3.10 -3.41 -0.25
C ARG A 51 2.53 -4.64 0.43
N LEU A 52 3.38 -5.45 1.06
CA LEU A 52 2.94 -6.67 1.73
C LEU A 52 2.04 -6.36 2.94
N LYS A 53 2.36 -5.31 3.70
CA LYS A 53 1.51 -4.82 4.81
C LYS A 53 0.15 -4.35 4.30
N ALA A 54 0.14 -3.54 3.23
CA ALA A 54 -1.09 -3.04 2.61
C ALA A 54 -1.97 -4.18 2.08
N LYS A 55 -1.38 -5.19 1.41
CA LYS A 55 -2.10 -6.38 0.92
C LYS A 55 -2.77 -7.17 2.04
N ARG A 56 -2.11 -7.31 3.20
CA ARG A 56 -2.70 -7.98 4.37
C ARG A 56 -3.89 -7.20 4.94
N HIS A 57 -3.81 -5.87 4.99
CA HIS A 57 -4.92 -5.04 5.47
C HIS A 57 -6.11 -5.06 4.51
N GLY A 58 -5.87 -4.94 3.21
CA GLY A 58 -6.94 -5.00 2.20
C GLY A 58 -7.68 -6.35 2.21
N ARG A 59 -6.94 -7.46 2.33
CA ARG A 59 -7.56 -8.80 2.41
C ARG A 59 -8.44 -8.97 3.64
N LYS A 60 -7.99 -8.52 4.82
CA LYS A 60 -8.80 -8.57 6.05
C LYS A 60 -10.07 -7.73 5.94
N ALA A 61 -9.98 -6.54 5.35
CA ALA A 61 -11.15 -5.68 5.14
C ALA A 61 -12.17 -6.32 4.18
N LEU A 62 -11.70 -6.95 3.10
CA LEU A 62 -12.56 -7.67 2.16
C LEU A 62 -13.22 -8.89 2.80
N GLU A 63 -12.50 -9.67 3.60
CA GLU A 63 -13.05 -10.82 4.35
C GLU A 63 -14.15 -10.40 5.32
N GLU A 64 -13.96 -9.25 6.00
CA GLU A 64 -14.95 -8.72 6.93
C GLU A 64 -16.22 -8.22 6.20
N LEU A 65 -16.06 -7.50 5.08
CA LEU A 65 -17.20 -7.07 4.25
C LEU A 65 -17.97 -8.27 3.66
N ALA A 66 -17.25 -9.34 3.27
CA ALA A 66 -17.86 -10.57 2.78
C ALA A 66 -18.67 -11.27 3.87
N ARG A 67 -18.13 -11.37 5.10
CA ARG A 67 -18.85 -11.94 6.25
C ARG A 67 -20.14 -11.16 6.54
N GLN A 68 -20.05 -9.83 6.63
CA GLN A 68 -21.19 -8.96 6.89
C GLN A 68 -22.27 -9.11 5.81
N SER A 69 -21.86 -9.22 4.54
CA SER A 69 -22.80 -9.41 3.42
C SER A 69 -23.50 -10.78 3.46
N GLN A 70 -22.82 -11.84 3.90
CA GLN A 70 -23.42 -13.16 4.10
C GLN A 70 -24.41 -13.17 5.28
N GLU A 71 -24.12 -12.45 6.36
CA GLU A 71 -25.03 -12.30 7.51
C GLU A 71 -26.31 -11.55 7.11
N VAL A 72 -26.19 -10.42 6.40
CA VAL A 72 -27.37 -9.66 5.92
C VAL A 72 -28.26 -10.50 4.99
N GLY A 73 -27.68 -11.27 4.07
CA GLY A 73 -28.44 -12.17 3.19
C GLY A 73 -29.09 -13.38 3.89
N LEU A 74 -28.67 -13.71 5.12
CA LEU A 74 -29.29 -14.75 5.96
C LEU A 74 -30.53 -14.22 6.72
N TYR A 75 -30.51 -12.94 7.13
CA TYR A 75 -31.67 -12.30 7.79
C TYR A 75 -32.85 -12.08 6.83
N ASP A 76 -32.61 -11.85 5.54
CA ASP A 76 -33.67 -11.71 4.53
C ASP A 76 -34.42 -13.02 4.23
N LYS A 77 -33.85 -14.19 4.56
CA LYS A 77 -34.47 -15.51 4.30
C LYS A 77 -35.37 -16.01 5.43
N GLN A 78 -35.57 -15.23 6.49
CA GLN A 78 -36.36 -15.62 7.66
C GLN A 78 -37.71 -14.88 7.77
N ARG A 79 -38.19 -14.23 6.71
CA ARG A 79 -39.48 -13.52 6.71
C ARG A 79 -40.48 -14.06 5.69
#